data_AF-A0A7L4QNB0-F1
#
_entry.id   AF-A0A7L4QNB0-F1
#
_cell.length_a   1.000
_cell.length_b   1.000
_cell.length_c   1.000
_cell.angle_alpha   90.00
_cell.angle_beta   90.00
_cell.angle_gamma   90.00
#
_symmetry.space_group_name_H-M   'P 1'
#
loop_
_entity.id
_entity.type
_entity.pdbx_description
1 polymer ?
#
loop_
_entity_poly.entity_id
_entity_poly.type
_entity_poly.pdbx_seq_one_letter_code
_entity_poly.pdbx_strand_id
1 'polypeptide(L)' 'MKEDLKSILMTVVSTLVLIVVGIIYFAITLAIIDVSAWVLLGANLDENWTVLSAAIVTLGSMLGGSLRQRPVLMMKQ' A
#
# COMPACT_ATOMS: atom_id res chain seq x y z
N MET A 1 10.15 -0.26 33.20
CA MET A 1 9.23 0.88 33.10
C MET A 1 9.69 1.97 32.12
N LYS A 2 10.88 2.59 32.26
CA LYS A 2 11.37 3.58 31.27
C LYS A 2 11.67 2.97 29.89
N GLU A 3 12.13 1.72 29.86
CA GLU A 3 12.39 0.98 28.61
C GLU A 3 11.10 0.57 27.89
N ASP A 4 10.07 0.16 28.62
CA ASP A 4 8.75 -0.18 28.07
C ASP A 4 8.09 1.05 27.42
N LEU A 5 8.20 2.21 28.08
CA LEU A 5 7.70 3.47 27.54
C LEU A 5 8.39 3.86 26.23
N LYS A 6 9.72 3.68 26.15
CA LYS A 6 10.48 3.94 24.92
C LYS A 6 10.05 3.00 23.78
N SER A 7 9.84 1.71 24.08
CA SER A 7 9.41 0.72 23.08
C SER A 7 8.03 1.04 22.48
N ILE A 8 7.06 1.39 23.33
CA ILE A 8 5.72 1.80 22.90
C ILE A 8 5.81 3.05 22.02
N LEU A 9 6.60 4.05 22.44
CA LEU A 9 6.75 5.30 21.71
C LEU A 9 7.38 5.08 20.33
N MET A 10 8.40 4.22 20.24
CA MET A 10 9.00 3.83 18.95
C MET A 10 8.00 3.10 18.04
N THR A 11 7.14 2.24 18.60
CA THR A 11 6.10 1.53 17.84
C THR A 11 5.08 2.51 17.25
N VAL A 12 4.65 3.51 18.04
CA VAL A 12 3.74 4.56 17.57
C VAL A 12 4.38 5.35 16.43
N VAL A 13 5.64 5.79 16.59
CA VAL A 13 6.37 6.53 15.54
C VAL A 13 6.50 5.69 14.26
N SER A 14 6.86 4.41 14.39
CA SER A 14 6.95 3.50 13.23
C SER A 14 5.60 3.35 12.52
N THR A 15 4.51 3.27 13.27
CA THR A 15 3.16 3.14 12.71
C THR A 15 2.77 4.41 11.96
N LEU A 16 3.07 5.59 12.52
CA LEU A 16 2.84 6.87 11.85
C LEU A 16 3.62 6.98 10.53
N VAL A 17 4.89 6.58 10.53
CA VAL A 17 5.70 6.56 9.30
C VAL A 17 5.09 5.62 8.26
N LEU A 18 4.65 4.42 8.65
CA LEU A 18 4.01 3.47 7.74
C LEU A 18 2.70 4.01 7.15
N ILE A 19 1.91 4.74 7.94
CA ILE A 19 0.69 5.41 7.45
C ILE A 19 1.06 6.44 6.38
N VAL A 20 2.05 7.29 6.63
CA VAL A 20 2.50 8.32 5.67
C VAL A 20 2.99 7.68 4.37
N VAL A 21 3.80 6.62 4.48
CA VAL A 21 4.27 5.86 3.30
C VAL A 21 3.09 5.26 2.53
N GLY A 22 2.09 4.72 3.23
CA GLY A 22 0.87 4.18 2.62
C GLY A 22 0.07 5.24 1.85
N ILE A 23 -0.05 6.45 2.39
CA ILE A 23 -0.72 7.58 1.71
C ILE A 23 0.04 7.97 0.44
N ILE A 24 1.37 8.07 0.51
CA ILE A 24 2.20 8.41 -0.66
C ILE A 24 2.05 7.33 -1.74
N TYR A 25 2.10 6.05 -1.36
CA TYR A 25 1.90 4.94 -2.28
C TYR A 25 0.53 4.98 -2.97
N PHE A 26 -0.52 5.28 -2.21
CA PHE A 26 -1.88 5.42 -2.74
C PHE A 26 -2.00 6.60 -3.73
N ALA A 27 -1.42 7.76 -3.40
CA ALA A 27 -1.40 8.93 -4.28
C ALA A 27 -0.66 8.66 -5.60
N ILE A 28 0.46 7.94 -5.54
CA ILE A 28 1.17 7.51 -6.75
C ILE A 28 0.30 6.56 -7.58
N THR A 29 -0.41 5.63 -6.93
CA THR A 29 -1.31 4.69 -7.61
C THR A 29 -2.47 5.42 -8.31
N LEU A 30 -3.03 6.46 -7.71
CA LEU A 30 -4.05 7.32 -8.35
C LEU A 30 -3.50 7.95 -9.64
N ALA A 31 -2.32 8.58 -9.56
CA ALA A 31 -1.70 9.20 -10.72
C ALA A 31 -1.40 8.18 -11.83
N ILE A 32 -0.94 6.98 -11.47
CA ILE A 32 -0.68 5.91 -12.44
C ILE A 32 -1.97 5.51 -13.15
N ILE A 33 -3.07 5.31 -12.42
CA ILE A 33 -4.33 4.86 -13.01
C ILE A 33 -4.93 5.94 -13.91
N ASP A 34 -4.94 7.18 -13.45
CA ASP A 34 -5.47 8.32 -14.22
C ASP A 34 -4.69 8.51 -15.53
N VAL A 35 -3.35 8.56 -15.43
CA VAL A 35 -2.47 8.66 -16.62
C VAL A 35 -2.64 7.43 -17.51
N SER A 36 -2.75 6.23 -16.95
CA SER A 36 -2.91 5.01 -17.75
C SER A 36 -4.24 5.02 -18.52
N ALA A 37 -5.32 5.47 -17.90
CA ALA A 37 -6.62 5.57 -18.57
C ALA A 37 -6.61 6.62 -19.69
N TRP A 38 -5.98 7.77 -19.44
CA TRP A 38 -5.84 8.80 -20.44
C TRP A 38 -4.96 8.34 -21.63
N VAL A 39 -3.78 7.77 -21.35
CA VAL A 39 -2.82 7.36 -22.39
C VAL A 39 -3.29 6.13 -23.17
N LEU A 40 -3.80 5.11 -22.48
CA LEU A 40 -4.08 3.81 -23.10
C LEU A 40 -5.48 3.73 -23.72
N LEU A 41 -6.45 4.38 -23.08
CA LEU A 41 -7.86 4.28 -23.47
C LEU A 41 -8.39 5.59 -24.07
N GLY A 42 -7.63 6.69 -24.00
CA GLY A 42 -8.13 8.02 -24.38
C GLY A 42 -9.34 8.46 -23.56
N ALA A 43 -9.58 7.81 -22.41
CA ALA A 43 -10.77 7.99 -21.61
C ALA A 43 -10.45 8.93 -20.44
N ASN A 44 -11.31 9.93 -20.25
CA ASN A 44 -11.35 10.69 -18.99
C ASN A 44 -12.21 9.90 -18.01
N LEU A 45 -11.57 9.16 -17.12
CA LEU A 45 -12.27 8.50 -16.02
C LEU A 45 -12.84 9.56 -15.08
N ASP A 46 -14.06 9.33 -14.62
CA ASP A 46 -14.61 10.08 -13.49
C ASP A 46 -13.76 9.82 -12.24
N GLU A 47 -13.60 10.85 -11.41
CA GLU A 47 -12.76 10.81 -10.21
C GLU A 47 -13.12 9.62 -9.30
N ASN A 48 -14.40 9.29 -9.18
CA ASN A 48 -14.87 8.17 -8.36
C ASN A 48 -14.32 6.82 -8.84
N TRP A 49 -14.27 6.62 -10.17
CA TRP A 49 -13.78 5.38 -10.76
C TRP A 49 -12.25 5.28 -10.65
N THR A 50 -11.54 6.39 -10.84
CA THR A 50 -10.08 6.45 -10.64
C THR A 50 -9.71 6.08 -9.21
N VAL A 51 -10.42 6.63 -8.21
CA VAL A 51 -10.19 6.34 -6.80
C VAL A 51 -10.52 4.89 -6.44
N LEU A 52 -11.64 4.37 -6.94
CA LEU A 52 -12.03 2.97 -6.71
C LEU A 52 -10.98 2.00 -7.26
N SER A 53 -10.54 2.20 -8.51
CA SER A 53 -9.51 1.37 -9.12
C SER A 53 -8.19 1.45 -8.36
N ALA A 54 -7.78 2.64 -7.91
CA ALA A 54 -6.58 2.82 -7.09
C ALA A 54 -6.67 2.07 -5.76
N ALA A 55 -7.85 2.08 -5.12
CA ALA A 55 -8.09 1.36 -3.88
C ALA A 55 -7.95 -0.15 -4.07
N ILE A 56 -8.53 -0.70 -5.14
CA ILE A 56 -8.45 -2.13 -5.47
C ILE A 56 -7.01 -2.55 -5.76
N VAL A 57 -6.28 -1.79 -6.59
CA VAL A 57 -4.88 -2.08 -6.95
C VAL A 57 -3.97 -1.99 -5.72
N THR A 58 -4.20 -0.98 -4.87
CA THR A 58 -3.43 -0.79 -3.63
C THR A 58 -3.66 -1.94 -2.66
N LEU A 59 -4.92 -2.34 -2.44
CA LEU A 59 -5.26 -3.50 -1.63
C LEU A 59 -4.62 -4.78 -2.18
N GLY A 60 -4.73 -5.04 -3.48
CA GLY A 60 -4.13 -6.20 -4.12
C GLY A 60 -2.60 -6.24 -3.95
N SER A 61 -1.94 -5.09 -4.09
CA SER A 61 -0.48 -4.96 -3.96
C SER A 61 -0.02 -5.22 -2.52
N MET A 62 -0.71 -4.64 -1.53
CA MET A 62 -0.39 -4.84 -0.11
C MET A 62 -0.63 -6.28 0.33
N LEU A 63 -1.76 -6.87 -0.06
CA LEU A 63 -2.08 -8.27 0.22
C LEU A 63 -1.06 -9.21 -0.44
N GLY A 64 -0.78 -9.02 -1.73
CA GLY A 64 0.22 -9.80 -2.45
C GLY A 64 1.62 -9.70 -1.83
N GLY A 65 2.03 -8.51 -1.41
CA GLY A 65 3.30 -8.29 -0.71
C GLY A 65 3.39 -9.01 0.64
N SER A 66 2.32 -8.99 1.43
CA SER A 66 2.29 -9.67 2.74
C SER A 66 2.34 -11.20 2.64
N LEU A 67 1.72 -11.79 1.62
CA LEU A 67 1.70 -13.24 1.42
C LEU A 67 3.08 -13.80 1.04
N ARG A 68 3.91 -13.00 0.36
CA ARG A 68 5.26 -13.40 -0.07
C ARG A 68 6.25 -13.59 1.10
N GLN A 69 5.93 -13.08 2.29
CA GLN A 69 6.78 -13.21 3.48
C GLN A 69 6.68 -14.55 4.20
N ARG A 70 5.85 -15.49 3.74
CA ARG A 70 5.92 -16.89 4.19
C ARG A 70 6.89 -17.66 3.28
N PRO A 71 8.20 -17.76 3.59
CA PRO A 71 9.02 -18.75 2.93
C PRO A 71 8.38 -20.11 3.18
N VAL A 72 8.31 -20.88 2.11
CA VAL A 72 7.95 -22.30 2.07
C VAL A 72 8.89 -23.07 3.00
N LEU A 73 8.65 -23.03 4.31
CA LEU A 73 9.29 -23.89 5.32
C LEU A 73 8.65 -25.29 5.33
N MET A 74 8.17 -25.74 4.16
CA MET A 74 7.61 -27.07 3.95
C MET A 74 8.15 -27.72 2.67
N MET A 75 9.42 -27.48 2.33
CA MET A 75 10.11 -28.32 1.36
C MET A 75 11.45 -28.80 1.90
N LYS A 76 11.39 -30.07 2.34
CA LYS A 76 12.46 -31.01 2.69
C LYS A 76 12.90 -31.04 4.16
N GLN A 77 12.38 -32.11 4.79
CA GLN A 77 13.08 -33.17 5.54
C GLN A 77 14.23 -32.75 6.45
#